data_AF-A0A8H5VD83-F1
#
_entry.id   AF-A0A8H5VD83-F1
#
_cell.length_a   1.000
_cell.length_b   1.000
_cell.length_c   1.000
_cell.angle_alpha   90.00
_cell.angle_beta   90.00
_cell.angle_gamma   90.00
#
_symmetry.space_group_name_H-M   'P 1'
#
loop_
_entity.id
_entity.type
_entity.pdbx_description
1 polymer ?
#
loop_
_entity_poly.entity_id
_entity_poly.type
_entity_poly.pdbx_seq_one_letter_code
_entity_poly.pdbx_strand_id
1 'polypeptide(L)'
;MKFVLFSGLLSAFLANAQLTGPVGPLTALSQKTHECNILDYGAVNDNSTDIADAIEKTFKTCVLPHAGSRLIVPDGQYLIKRSVVLSNGTNWAFQLDGLITLAYGGNWTVDPVDFEFYSQNGKGAIQGQGYIYRNLANTFRPRLVRIISPINTSVHDLILVDSPKFHIVFDFAENLEVYHLTIRGANLGSYDGVDVVGTNYWIHDIEVTNRDECVSVKSPSNHALIENLVCNQAGSGISIGSLNVSASIANIHARNINIIQGNNIAFIKTYPGGSGHVTNITFENFRSKASLYGLDINQYWQNTFEPDTGAVALSNLVFKNFSGSVADGSKRPPLFLVANDLSFATNVTVQDFSVWTESGTSVINKISNIFGHGDNSYGQANGIKSLSSGQAPTAYTSTYTVTATPTGWKAPSFPTWAAASTGYGTDVPIPVYTPAALWKPSGDYDKHYWGSF
;
A
#
# COMPACT_ATOMS: atom_id res chain seq x y z
N MET A 1 -38.23 49.20 4.36
CA MET A 1 -37.50 48.00 4.82
C MET A 1 -36.67 47.47 3.66
N LYS A 2 -35.35 47.67 3.69
CA LYS A 2 -34.42 47.15 2.68
C LYS A 2 -33.94 45.78 3.14
N PHE A 3 -34.23 44.74 2.37
CA PHE A 3 -33.63 43.41 2.54
C PHE A 3 -32.23 43.41 1.94
N VAL A 4 -31.24 43.05 2.74
CA VAL A 4 -29.86 42.78 2.31
C VAL A 4 -29.78 41.29 2.00
N LEU A 5 -29.52 40.94 0.74
CA LEU A 5 -29.13 39.58 0.36
C LEU A 5 -27.68 39.34 0.77
N PHE A 6 -27.44 38.33 1.61
CA PHE A 6 -26.13 37.70 1.75
C PHE A 6 -26.06 36.52 0.77
N SER A 7 -25.23 36.65 -0.26
CA SER A 7 -24.83 35.54 -1.13
C SER A 7 -23.76 34.71 -0.41
N GLY A 8 -24.16 33.57 0.17
CA GLY A 8 -23.22 32.56 0.62
C GLY A 8 -22.69 31.77 -0.58
N LEU A 9 -21.39 31.84 -0.83
CA LEU A 9 -20.71 30.85 -1.67
C LEU A 9 -20.77 29.50 -0.95
N LEU A 10 -21.52 28.54 -1.49
CA LEU A 10 -21.37 27.14 -1.15
C LEU A 10 -20.07 26.63 -1.80
N SER A 11 -19.04 26.43 -0.98
CA SER A 11 -17.90 25.60 -1.32
C SER A 11 -18.36 24.15 -1.43
N ALA A 12 -18.46 23.64 -2.66
CA ALA A 12 -18.81 22.25 -2.92
C ALA A 12 -17.63 21.32 -2.55
N PHE A 13 -17.56 20.90 -1.29
CA PHE A 13 -16.78 19.74 -0.88
C PHE A 13 -17.63 18.47 -1.10
N LEU A 14 -17.67 17.98 -2.34
CA LEU A 14 -18.17 16.65 -2.66
C LEU A 14 -16.96 15.70 -2.73
N ALA A 15 -16.47 15.24 -1.58
CA ALA A 15 -15.70 13.99 -1.52
C ALA A 15 -16.71 12.82 -1.53
N ASN A 16 -17.34 12.60 -2.68
CA ASN A 16 -18.17 11.41 -2.92
C ASN A 16 -17.24 10.20 -3.02
N ALA A 17 -17.70 9.07 -2.48
CA ALA A 17 -17.02 7.78 -2.47
C ALA A 17 -16.19 7.53 -3.74
N GLN A 18 -14.88 7.28 -3.59
CA GLN A 18 -13.99 7.01 -4.73
C GLN A 18 -14.27 5.67 -5.39
N LEU A 19 -14.95 4.75 -4.72
CA LEU A 19 -15.41 3.50 -5.33
C LEU A 19 -16.56 3.80 -6.30
N THR A 20 -16.51 3.18 -7.49
CA THR A 20 -17.54 3.36 -8.53
C THR A 20 -18.72 2.40 -8.37
N GLY A 21 -18.62 1.43 -7.47
CA GLY A 21 -19.64 0.40 -7.21
C GLY A 21 -19.17 -0.61 -6.16
N PRO A 22 -19.89 -1.73 -6.00
CA PRO A 22 -19.46 -2.83 -5.13
C PRO A 22 -18.07 -3.35 -5.51
N VAL A 23 -17.35 -3.82 -4.49
CA VAL A 23 -16.08 -4.56 -4.62
C VAL A 23 -16.26 -5.96 -4.05
N GLY A 24 -15.32 -6.86 -4.32
CA GLY A 24 -15.37 -8.24 -3.81
C GLY A 24 -16.15 -9.20 -4.72
N PRO A 25 -16.33 -10.46 -4.30
CA PRO A 25 -17.02 -11.49 -5.08
C PRO A 25 -18.50 -11.17 -5.27
N LEU A 26 -19.06 -11.62 -6.41
CA LEU A 26 -20.50 -11.52 -6.69
C LEU A 26 -21.29 -12.58 -5.94
N THR A 27 -20.72 -13.79 -5.82
CA THR A 27 -21.29 -14.92 -5.12
C THR A 27 -20.73 -14.95 -3.69
N ALA A 28 -21.61 -14.84 -2.70
CA ALA A 28 -21.19 -14.87 -1.29
C ALA A 28 -20.51 -16.18 -0.93
N LEU A 29 -19.51 -16.14 -0.03
CA LEU A 29 -18.78 -17.33 0.44
C LEU A 29 -19.71 -18.47 0.90
N SER A 30 -20.81 -18.12 1.58
CA SER A 30 -21.81 -19.08 2.08
C SER A 30 -22.53 -19.85 0.98
N GLN A 31 -22.48 -19.38 -0.27
CA GLN A 31 -23.05 -20.06 -1.45
C GLN A 31 -22.01 -20.94 -2.17
N LYS A 32 -20.73 -20.82 -1.83
CA LYS A 32 -19.65 -21.64 -2.39
C LYS A 32 -19.54 -22.95 -1.61
N THR A 33 -20.51 -23.84 -1.76
CA THR A 33 -20.68 -25.01 -0.90
C THR A 33 -19.97 -26.28 -1.40
N HIS A 34 -19.47 -26.33 -2.63
CA HIS A 34 -18.82 -27.53 -3.15
C HIS A 34 -17.37 -27.61 -2.65
N GLU A 35 -17.06 -28.59 -1.80
CA GLU A 35 -15.75 -28.70 -1.16
C GLU A 35 -14.77 -29.54 -1.98
N CYS A 36 -13.61 -28.94 -2.30
CA CYS A 36 -12.51 -29.58 -3.01
C CYS A 36 -11.27 -29.60 -2.11
N ASN A 37 -11.18 -30.61 -1.24
CA ASN A 37 -10.08 -30.73 -0.27
C ASN A 37 -8.84 -31.37 -0.90
N ILE A 38 -7.69 -30.70 -0.83
CA ILE A 38 -6.45 -31.18 -1.47
C ILE A 38 -5.96 -32.54 -0.96
N LEU A 39 -6.36 -32.95 0.25
CA LEU A 39 -6.00 -34.25 0.83
C LEU A 39 -6.61 -35.41 0.02
N ASP A 40 -7.80 -35.21 -0.56
CA ASP A 40 -8.46 -36.21 -1.42
C ASP A 40 -7.76 -36.37 -2.78
N TYR A 41 -6.84 -35.45 -3.10
CA TYR A 41 -6.10 -35.40 -4.36
C TYR A 41 -4.59 -35.68 -4.19
N GLY A 42 -4.20 -36.20 -3.02
CA GLY A 42 -2.84 -36.69 -2.76
C GLY A 42 -1.92 -35.71 -2.05
N ALA A 43 -2.44 -34.61 -1.50
CA ALA A 43 -1.66 -33.76 -0.61
C ALA A 43 -1.39 -34.47 0.72
N VAL A 44 -0.23 -34.16 1.31
CA VAL A 44 0.19 -34.68 2.62
C VAL A 44 0.64 -33.50 3.49
N ASN A 45 0.18 -33.44 4.73
CA ASN A 45 0.46 -32.38 5.69
C ASN A 45 1.74 -32.67 6.51
N ASP A 46 2.84 -33.00 5.84
CA ASP A 46 4.12 -33.41 6.45
C ASP A 46 5.25 -32.39 6.29
N ASN A 47 4.97 -31.24 5.67
CA ASN A 47 5.96 -30.22 5.29
C ASN A 47 7.18 -30.77 4.50
N SER A 48 6.99 -31.84 3.73
CA SER A 48 8.07 -32.56 3.02
C SER A 48 7.65 -32.99 1.61
N THR A 49 6.43 -33.51 1.50
CA THR A 49 5.78 -33.84 0.25
C THR A 49 5.44 -32.55 -0.49
N ASP A 50 5.83 -32.45 -1.77
CA ASP A 50 5.46 -31.32 -2.62
C ASP A 50 3.98 -31.42 -3.00
N ILE A 51 3.17 -30.48 -2.50
CA ILE A 51 1.72 -30.51 -2.74
C ILE A 51 1.28 -29.74 -3.99
N ALA A 52 2.21 -29.17 -4.76
CA ALA A 52 1.87 -28.39 -5.96
C ALA A 52 0.98 -29.17 -6.95
N ASP A 53 1.31 -30.44 -7.19
CA ASP A 53 0.53 -31.32 -8.07
C ASP A 53 -0.87 -31.61 -7.50
N ALA A 54 -0.98 -31.82 -6.19
CA ALA A 54 -2.27 -32.07 -5.54
C ALA A 54 -3.18 -30.84 -5.63
N ILE A 55 -2.64 -29.63 -5.45
CA ILE A 55 -3.39 -28.38 -5.59
C ILE A 55 -3.90 -28.21 -7.03
N GLU A 56 -3.02 -28.32 -8.03
CA GLU A 56 -3.40 -28.14 -9.43
C GLU A 56 -4.39 -29.23 -9.88
N LYS A 57 -4.23 -30.46 -9.41
CA LYS A 57 -5.16 -31.56 -9.68
C LYS A 57 -6.52 -31.27 -9.06
N THR A 58 -6.57 -30.88 -7.79
CA THR A 58 -7.81 -30.49 -7.09
C THR A 58 -8.53 -29.39 -7.85
N PHE A 59 -7.81 -28.33 -8.21
CA PHE A 59 -8.35 -27.22 -8.98
C PHE A 59 -8.92 -27.67 -10.33
N LYS A 60 -8.15 -28.43 -11.13
CA LYS A 60 -8.58 -28.86 -12.47
C LYS A 60 -9.74 -29.84 -12.47
N THR A 61 -9.78 -30.75 -11.49
CA THR A 61 -10.71 -31.89 -11.49
C THR A 61 -11.93 -31.70 -10.60
N CYS A 62 -11.89 -30.74 -9.67
CA CYS A 62 -12.98 -30.46 -8.75
C CYS A 62 -13.46 -29.01 -8.87
N VAL A 63 -12.55 -28.02 -8.81
CA VAL A 63 -12.96 -26.61 -8.81
C VAL A 63 -13.49 -26.18 -10.18
N LEU A 64 -12.73 -26.40 -11.26
CA LEU A 64 -13.12 -25.95 -12.60
C LEU A 64 -14.46 -26.52 -13.10
N PRO A 65 -14.79 -27.81 -12.87
CA PRO A 65 -16.07 -28.36 -13.31
C PRO A 65 -17.29 -27.93 -12.48
N HIS A 66 -17.08 -27.32 -11.31
CA HIS A 66 -18.14 -27.05 -10.34
C HIS A 66 -18.11 -25.59 -9.86
N ALA A 67 -18.96 -24.73 -10.43
CA ALA A 67 -19.17 -23.38 -9.90
C ALA A 67 -19.68 -23.44 -8.45
N GLY A 68 -19.30 -22.47 -7.63
CA GLY A 68 -19.55 -22.48 -6.19
C GLY A 68 -18.60 -23.41 -5.42
N SER A 69 -17.40 -23.66 -5.94
CA SER A 69 -16.41 -24.53 -5.28
C SER A 69 -15.49 -23.80 -4.31
N ARG A 70 -15.00 -24.52 -3.30
CA ARG A 70 -13.91 -24.12 -2.42
C ARG A 70 -12.73 -25.08 -2.59
N LEU A 71 -11.60 -24.57 -3.06
CA LEU A 71 -10.30 -25.24 -2.96
C LEU A 71 -9.82 -25.14 -1.51
N ILE A 72 -9.80 -26.25 -0.79
CA ILE A 72 -9.51 -26.27 0.64
C ILE A 72 -8.13 -26.84 0.89
N VAL A 73 -7.26 -26.02 1.50
CA VAL A 73 -6.01 -26.42 2.15
C VAL A 73 -6.28 -26.40 3.66
N PRO A 74 -6.58 -27.56 4.28
CA PRO A 74 -6.98 -27.60 5.69
C PRO A 74 -5.81 -27.23 6.62
N ASP A 75 -6.09 -27.12 7.92
CA ASP A 75 -5.05 -26.90 8.93
C ASP A 75 -3.97 -27.99 8.86
N GLY A 76 -2.70 -27.57 8.87
CA GLY A 76 -1.56 -28.43 8.62
C GLY A 76 -0.35 -27.69 8.07
N GLN A 77 0.75 -28.41 7.91
CA GLN A 77 2.00 -27.88 7.37
C GLN A 77 2.26 -28.50 6.01
N TYR A 78 2.47 -27.67 4.99
CA TYR A 78 2.62 -28.12 3.61
C TYR A 78 3.85 -27.51 2.95
N LEU A 79 4.40 -28.21 1.97
CA LEU A 79 5.54 -27.75 1.19
C LEU A 79 5.17 -27.64 -0.29
N ILE A 80 5.60 -26.56 -0.93
CA ILE A 80 5.54 -26.38 -2.39
C ILE A 80 6.96 -26.18 -2.91
N LYS A 81 7.39 -26.98 -3.90
CA LYS A 81 8.75 -26.88 -4.47
C LYS A 81 8.82 -26.19 -5.83
N ARG A 82 7.67 -25.89 -6.44
CA ARG A 82 7.57 -25.24 -7.76
C ARG A 82 6.44 -24.23 -7.80
N SER A 83 6.42 -23.38 -8.82
CA SER A 83 5.30 -22.46 -9.05
C SER A 83 3.98 -23.22 -9.20
N VAL A 84 2.90 -22.66 -8.63
CA VAL A 84 1.52 -23.11 -8.85
C VAL A 84 0.76 -22.03 -9.63
N VAL A 85 0.03 -22.46 -10.66
CA VAL A 85 -0.80 -21.58 -11.49
C VAL A 85 -2.24 -22.07 -11.49
N LEU A 86 -3.17 -21.22 -11.01
CA LEU A 86 -4.61 -21.49 -10.97
C LEU A 86 -5.32 -20.45 -11.84
N SER A 87 -5.81 -20.85 -13.01
CA SER A 87 -6.42 -19.93 -13.99
C SER A 87 -7.74 -20.47 -14.53
N ASN A 88 -8.52 -19.60 -15.16
CA ASN A 88 -9.83 -19.92 -15.75
C ASN A 88 -10.91 -20.35 -14.74
N GLY A 89 -10.70 -20.10 -13.44
CA GLY A 89 -11.70 -20.38 -12.40
C GLY A 89 -12.70 -19.23 -12.28
N THR A 90 -14.00 -19.55 -12.26
CA THR A 90 -15.08 -18.59 -12.03
C THR A 90 -16.00 -19.07 -10.91
N ASN A 91 -16.49 -18.16 -10.07
CA ASN A 91 -17.33 -18.46 -8.91
C ASN A 91 -16.72 -19.57 -8.03
N TRP A 92 -15.62 -19.24 -7.36
CA TRP A 92 -14.93 -20.19 -6.48
C TRP A 92 -14.20 -19.46 -5.36
N ALA A 93 -13.70 -20.20 -4.37
CA ALA A 93 -12.84 -19.64 -3.35
C ALA A 93 -11.63 -20.55 -3.10
N PHE A 94 -10.53 -19.95 -2.68
CA PHE A 94 -9.37 -20.62 -2.13
C PHE A 94 -9.40 -20.42 -0.62
N GLN A 95 -9.73 -21.49 0.11
CA GLN A 95 -9.67 -21.56 1.56
C GLN A 95 -8.30 -22.12 1.99
N LEU A 96 -7.45 -21.28 2.56
CA LEU A 96 -6.15 -21.64 3.12
C LEU A 96 -6.22 -21.54 4.65
N ASP A 97 -6.29 -22.70 5.32
CA ASP A 97 -6.31 -22.80 6.78
C ASP A 97 -4.99 -23.30 7.37
N GLY A 98 -4.14 -23.92 6.56
CA GLY A 98 -2.80 -24.35 6.93
C GLY A 98 -1.69 -23.34 6.60
N LEU A 99 -0.44 -23.75 6.87
CA LEU A 99 0.76 -23.05 6.45
C LEU A 99 1.39 -23.75 5.25
N ILE A 100 1.60 -22.98 4.19
CA ILE A 100 2.37 -23.40 3.03
C ILE A 100 3.76 -22.78 3.11
N THR A 101 4.79 -23.63 3.19
CA THR A 101 6.19 -23.25 3.05
C THR A 101 6.60 -23.40 1.59
N LEU A 102 7.19 -22.36 0.99
CA LEU A 102 7.74 -22.41 -0.35
C LEU A 102 9.21 -22.79 -0.27
N ALA A 103 9.60 -23.89 -0.92
CA ALA A 103 11.00 -24.14 -1.21
C ALA A 103 11.51 -23.18 -2.30
N TYR A 104 12.82 -23.16 -2.50
CA TYR A 104 13.46 -22.35 -3.52
C TYR A 104 12.84 -22.59 -4.91
N GLY A 105 12.26 -21.54 -5.50
CA GLY A 105 11.57 -21.56 -6.80
C GLY A 105 10.04 -21.49 -6.70
N GLY A 106 9.46 -21.81 -5.54
CA GLY A 106 8.01 -21.76 -5.32
C GLY A 106 7.43 -20.35 -5.40
N ASN A 107 6.22 -20.22 -5.95
CA ASN A 107 5.41 -19.00 -5.98
C ASN A 107 3.99 -19.31 -6.47
N TRP A 108 3.10 -18.32 -6.39
CA TRP A 108 1.69 -18.46 -6.76
C TRP A 108 1.29 -17.47 -7.84
N THR A 109 0.59 -17.97 -8.85
CA THR A 109 -0.15 -17.14 -9.79
C THR A 109 -1.61 -17.59 -9.85
N VAL A 110 -2.53 -16.65 -9.65
CA VAL A 110 -3.97 -16.89 -9.73
C VAL A 110 -4.58 -15.92 -10.74
N ASP A 111 -5.45 -16.40 -11.63
CA ASP A 111 -6.21 -15.61 -12.59
C ASP A 111 -7.71 -15.92 -12.42
N PRO A 112 -8.40 -15.17 -11.53
CA PRO A 112 -9.73 -15.54 -11.07
C PRO A 112 -10.85 -14.55 -11.45
N VAL A 113 -12.08 -15.06 -11.53
CA VAL A 113 -13.32 -14.27 -11.63
C VAL A 113 -14.31 -14.71 -10.55
N ASP A 114 -14.99 -13.77 -9.88
CA ASP A 114 -15.93 -14.05 -8.78
C ASP A 114 -15.29 -14.95 -7.70
N PHE A 115 -14.27 -14.39 -7.05
CA PHE A 115 -13.28 -15.15 -6.31
C PHE A 115 -13.00 -14.61 -4.91
N GLU A 116 -12.58 -15.51 -4.04
CA GLU A 116 -12.26 -15.20 -2.65
C GLU A 116 -11.07 -16.04 -2.21
N PHE A 117 -9.97 -15.39 -1.80
CA PHE A 117 -8.81 -16.07 -1.21
C PHE A 117 -8.74 -15.72 0.28
N TYR A 118 -8.98 -16.72 1.12
CA TYR A 118 -9.18 -16.46 2.54
C TYR A 118 -8.68 -17.57 3.45
N SER A 119 -8.62 -17.26 4.75
CA SER A 119 -8.50 -18.25 5.81
C SER A 119 -9.73 -18.23 6.69
N GLN A 120 -10.35 -19.39 6.92
CA GLN A 120 -11.50 -19.50 7.80
C GLN A 120 -11.07 -19.39 9.28
N ASN A 121 -9.88 -19.87 9.61
CA ASN A 121 -9.35 -19.88 10.98
C ASN A 121 -8.46 -18.66 11.32
N GLY A 122 -8.21 -17.77 10.34
CA GLY A 122 -7.33 -16.59 10.48
C GLY A 122 -5.86 -16.95 10.70
N LYS A 123 -5.43 -18.17 10.39
CA LYS A 123 -4.06 -18.68 10.54
C LYS A 123 -3.44 -19.17 9.23
N GLY A 124 -4.21 -19.13 8.14
CA GLY A 124 -3.75 -19.39 6.79
C GLY A 124 -2.54 -18.56 6.45
N ALA A 125 -1.43 -19.23 6.11
CA ALA A 125 -0.17 -18.54 5.93
C ALA A 125 0.64 -19.09 4.76
N ILE A 126 1.40 -18.19 4.12
CA ILE A 126 2.42 -18.56 3.14
C ILE A 126 3.78 -18.03 3.63
N GLN A 127 4.71 -18.95 3.85
CA GLN A 127 6.11 -18.69 4.19
C GLN A 127 6.97 -18.83 2.93
N GLY A 128 7.44 -17.70 2.40
CA GLY A 128 8.17 -17.60 1.14
C GLY A 128 9.64 -18.01 1.18
N GLN A 129 10.22 -18.15 2.38
CA GLN A 129 11.65 -18.46 2.59
C GLN A 129 12.61 -17.55 1.80
N GLY A 130 12.25 -16.27 1.66
CA GLY A 130 13.02 -15.25 0.94
C GLY A 130 14.46 -15.10 1.44
N TYR A 131 14.74 -15.43 2.70
CA TYR A 131 16.11 -15.43 3.24
C TYR A 131 17.07 -16.35 2.47
N ILE A 132 16.57 -17.44 1.88
CA ILE A 132 17.39 -18.35 1.06
C ILE A 132 17.94 -17.60 -0.16
N TYR A 133 17.09 -16.82 -0.84
CA TYR A 133 17.52 -16.02 -1.99
C TYR A 133 18.52 -14.94 -1.61
N ARG A 134 18.33 -14.30 -0.45
CA ARG A 134 19.24 -13.29 0.09
C ARG A 134 20.61 -13.89 0.41
N ASN A 135 20.64 -15.04 1.09
CA ASN A 135 21.87 -15.74 1.44
C ASN A 135 22.64 -16.25 0.20
N LEU A 136 21.92 -16.57 -0.88
CA LEU A 136 22.51 -16.94 -2.17
C LEU A 136 22.87 -15.73 -3.05
N ALA A 137 22.64 -14.50 -2.56
CA ALA A 137 22.81 -13.26 -3.32
C ALA A 137 22.09 -13.26 -4.69
N ASN A 138 20.96 -13.98 -4.80
CA ASN A 138 20.22 -14.08 -6.04
C ASN A 138 19.33 -12.84 -6.23
N THR A 139 19.52 -12.12 -7.34
CA THR A 139 18.72 -10.93 -7.70
C THR A 139 17.47 -11.28 -8.52
N PHE A 140 17.43 -12.44 -9.17
CA PHE A 140 16.26 -13.01 -9.85
C PHE A 140 15.38 -13.78 -8.86
N ARG A 141 14.44 -13.06 -8.26
CA ARG A 141 13.57 -13.56 -7.19
C ARG A 141 12.11 -13.54 -7.62
N PRO A 142 11.34 -14.62 -7.39
CA PRO A 142 9.92 -14.62 -7.68
C PRO A 142 9.17 -13.70 -6.69
N ARG A 143 7.96 -13.30 -7.06
CA ARG A 143 7.01 -12.70 -6.10
C ARG A 143 6.31 -13.84 -5.35
N LEU A 144 5.79 -13.58 -4.16
CA LEU A 144 5.16 -14.61 -3.35
C LEU A 144 3.77 -15.00 -3.91
N VAL A 145 2.88 -14.02 -4.05
CA VAL A 145 1.56 -14.19 -4.67
C VAL A 145 1.35 -13.13 -5.75
N ARG A 146 0.87 -13.57 -6.92
CA ARG A 146 0.47 -12.70 -8.02
C ARG A 146 -0.95 -13.05 -8.44
N ILE A 147 -1.85 -12.06 -8.40
CA ILE A 147 -3.23 -12.21 -8.85
C ILE A 147 -3.39 -11.35 -10.10
N ILE A 148 -3.59 -12.01 -11.23
CA ILE A 148 -3.59 -11.41 -12.57
C ILE A 148 -5.03 -11.26 -13.03
N SER A 149 -5.38 -10.05 -13.49
CA SER A 149 -6.70 -9.67 -13.97
C SER A 149 -7.87 -10.11 -13.06
N PRO A 150 -7.78 -9.99 -11.73
CA PRO A 150 -8.89 -10.39 -10.87
C PRO A 150 -10.11 -9.52 -11.10
N ILE A 151 -11.27 -10.16 -11.30
CA ILE A 151 -12.56 -9.48 -11.47
C ILE A 151 -13.50 -9.95 -10.36
N ASN A 152 -14.07 -9.02 -9.60
CA ASN A 152 -14.96 -9.30 -8.46
C ASN A 152 -14.27 -10.26 -7.49
N THR A 153 -13.25 -9.77 -6.79
CA THR A 153 -12.34 -10.61 -6.00
C THR A 153 -12.16 -10.03 -4.61
N SER A 154 -12.15 -10.90 -3.59
CA SER A 154 -11.65 -10.57 -2.25
C SER A 154 -10.41 -11.38 -1.88
N VAL A 155 -9.51 -10.79 -1.08
CA VAL A 155 -8.37 -11.48 -0.47
C VAL A 155 -8.26 -11.07 1.00
N HIS A 156 -8.40 -12.00 1.94
CA HIS A 156 -8.48 -11.62 3.35
C HIS A 156 -8.12 -12.68 4.39
N ASP A 157 -7.85 -12.23 5.62
CA ASP A 157 -7.55 -13.06 6.79
C ASP A 157 -6.30 -13.95 6.62
N LEU A 158 -5.31 -13.49 5.83
CA LEU A 158 -4.10 -14.25 5.49
C LEU A 158 -2.82 -13.63 6.07
N ILE A 159 -1.81 -14.48 6.27
CA ILE A 159 -0.48 -14.10 6.73
C ILE A 159 0.55 -14.39 5.63
N LEU A 160 1.24 -13.37 5.12
CA LEU A 160 2.22 -13.48 4.05
C LEU A 160 3.61 -13.13 4.58
N VAL A 161 4.55 -14.09 4.54
CA VAL A 161 5.81 -13.99 5.28
C VAL A 161 7.00 -14.27 4.38
N ASP A 162 8.04 -13.45 4.55
CA ASP A 162 9.36 -13.58 3.95
C ASP A 162 9.30 -13.87 2.45
N SER A 163 8.61 -13.01 1.70
CA SER A 163 8.62 -13.13 0.25
C SER A 163 10.06 -13.08 -0.29
N PRO A 164 10.41 -13.88 -1.32
CA PRO A 164 11.65 -13.66 -2.06
C PRO A 164 11.72 -12.27 -2.70
N LYS A 165 10.59 -11.64 -3.00
CA LYS A 165 10.51 -10.26 -3.52
C LYS A 165 9.24 -9.58 -2.97
N PHE A 166 8.29 -9.17 -3.81
CA PHE A 166 7.02 -8.57 -3.41
C PHE A 166 6.09 -9.64 -2.82
N HIS A 167 5.29 -9.30 -1.80
CA HIS A 167 4.43 -10.26 -1.12
C HIS A 167 3.16 -10.55 -1.90
N ILE A 168 2.39 -9.52 -2.25
CA ILE A 168 1.19 -9.70 -3.08
C ILE A 168 1.08 -8.60 -4.12
N VAL A 169 0.83 -9.01 -5.36
CA VAL A 169 0.69 -8.14 -6.52
C VAL A 169 -0.65 -8.40 -7.19
N PHE A 170 -1.42 -7.35 -7.40
CA PHE A 170 -2.65 -7.36 -8.19
C PHE A 170 -2.40 -6.63 -9.50
N ASP A 171 -2.44 -7.36 -10.61
CA ASP A 171 -2.27 -6.79 -11.94
C ASP A 171 -3.62 -6.63 -12.62
N PHE A 172 -3.97 -5.39 -12.99
CA PHE A 172 -5.19 -5.06 -13.73
C PHE A 172 -6.49 -5.53 -13.05
N ALA A 173 -6.61 -5.27 -11.75
CA ALA A 173 -7.77 -5.63 -10.95
C ALA A 173 -9.03 -4.83 -11.32
N GLU A 174 -10.20 -5.44 -11.17
CA GLU A 174 -11.52 -4.80 -11.27
C GLU A 174 -12.43 -5.28 -10.13
N ASN A 175 -13.00 -4.35 -9.35
CA ASN A 175 -13.88 -4.65 -8.21
C ASN A 175 -13.19 -5.54 -7.16
N LEU A 176 -12.04 -5.07 -6.67
CA LEU A 176 -11.17 -5.80 -5.73
C LEU A 176 -11.34 -5.30 -4.29
N GLU A 177 -11.44 -6.22 -3.34
CA GLU A 177 -11.39 -5.93 -1.90
C GLU A 177 -10.24 -6.70 -1.25
N VAL A 178 -9.40 -6.06 -0.43
CA VAL A 178 -8.28 -6.72 0.26
C VAL A 178 -8.21 -6.25 1.69
N TYR A 179 -8.30 -7.18 2.64
CA TYR A 179 -8.35 -6.81 4.05
C TYR A 179 -7.85 -7.88 5.02
N HIS A 180 -7.61 -7.50 6.27
CA HIS A 180 -7.10 -8.39 7.33
C HIS A 180 -5.83 -9.16 6.95
N LEU A 181 -4.91 -8.51 6.23
CA LEU A 181 -3.62 -9.09 5.90
C LEU A 181 -2.56 -8.72 6.93
N THR A 182 -1.74 -9.71 7.30
CA THR A 182 -0.49 -9.47 8.04
C THR A 182 0.69 -9.84 7.14
N ILE A 183 1.49 -8.85 6.77
CA ILE A 183 2.62 -9.02 5.85
C ILE A 183 3.95 -8.75 6.55
N ARG A 184 4.91 -9.68 6.43
CA ARG A 184 6.21 -9.61 7.10
C ARG A 184 7.35 -9.91 6.14
N GLY A 185 7.99 -8.87 5.64
CA GLY A 185 9.19 -8.90 4.82
C GLY A 185 10.47 -8.60 5.59
N ALA A 186 11.59 -8.87 4.92
CA ALA A 186 12.91 -8.52 5.42
C ALA A 186 13.08 -7.00 5.55
N ASN A 187 13.94 -6.56 6.47
CA ASN A 187 14.35 -5.17 6.61
C ASN A 187 15.32 -4.73 5.48
N LEU A 188 14.83 -4.78 4.24
CA LEU A 188 15.55 -4.41 3.02
C LEU A 188 14.53 -3.94 1.95
N GLY A 189 14.99 -3.21 0.92
CA GLY A 189 14.14 -2.83 -0.21
C GLY A 189 13.77 -4.01 -1.13
N SER A 190 12.77 -3.82 -1.99
CA SER A 190 12.16 -4.82 -2.88
C SER A 190 11.41 -5.97 -2.20
N TYR A 191 10.79 -5.69 -1.05
CA TYR A 191 9.94 -6.62 -0.30
C TYR A 191 8.55 -6.03 -0.02
N ASP A 192 8.02 -5.37 -1.04
CA ASP A 192 6.76 -4.63 -1.09
C ASP A 192 5.62 -5.49 -0.51
N GLY A 193 4.72 -4.84 0.23
CA GLY A 193 3.55 -5.46 0.84
C GLY A 193 2.50 -5.75 -0.22
N VAL A 194 1.70 -4.74 -0.55
CA VAL A 194 0.65 -4.80 -1.57
C VAL A 194 0.97 -3.85 -2.72
N ASP A 195 1.09 -4.38 -3.93
CA ASP A 195 1.14 -3.60 -5.18
C ASP A 195 -0.16 -3.78 -5.95
N VAL A 196 -0.76 -2.68 -6.43
CA VAL A 196 -2.01 -2.73 -7.20
C VAL A 196 -1.94 -1.90 -8.47
N VAL A 197 -2.29 -2.53 -9.59
CA VAL A 197 -2.72 -1.91 -10.86
C VAL A 197 -4.20 -2.26 -11.00
N GLY A 198 -5.11 -1.30 -11.14
CA GLY A 198 -6.53 -1.67 -11.28
C GLY A 198 -7.55 -0.52 -11.21
N THR A 199 -8.82 -0.88 -11.26
CA THR A 199 -9.95 0.04 -11.13
C THR A 199 -10.95 -0.45 -10.10
N ASN A 200 -11.55 0.49 -9.36
CA ASN A 200 -12.56 0.20 -8.33
C ASN A 200 -12.07 -0.82 -7.31
N TYR A 201 -11.13 -0.42 -6.44
CA TYR A 201 -10.58 -1.32 -5.43
C TYR A 201 -10.51 -0.69 -4.04
N TRP A 202 -10.73 -1.53 -3.03
CA TRP A 202 -10.71 -1.18 -1.62
C TRP A 202 -9.66 -2.01 -0.88
N ILE A 203 -8.66 -1.34 -0.30
CA ILE A 203 -7.59 -1.97 0.49
C ILE A 203 -7.68 -1.45 1.92
N HIS A 204 -7.96 -2.30 2.89
CA HIS A 204 -8.16 -1.83 4.26
C HIS A 204 -7.78 -2.82 5.35
N ASP A 205 -7.49 -2.33 6.55
CA ASP A 205 -7.23 -3.18 7.71
C ASP A 205 -6.05 -4.15 7.48
N ILE A 206 -4.89 -3.61 7.06
CA ILE A 206 -3.67 -4.38 6.77
C ILE A 206 -2.50 -3.88 7.62
N GLU A 207 -1.71 -4.84 8.14
CA GLU A 207 -0.41 -4.57 8.75
C GLU A 207 0.71 -5.02 7.81
N VAL A 208 1.68 -4.14 7.55
CA VAL A 208 2.89 -4.45 6.79
C VAL A 208 4.13 -4.09 7.59
N THR A 209 5.05 -5.06 7.71
CA THR A 209 6.42 -4.85 8.16
C THR A 209 7.38 -5.29 7.09
N ASN A 210 8.13 -4.35 6.51
CA ASN A 210 9.18 -4.60 5.52
C ASN A 210 10.13 -3.38 5.52
N ARG A 211 10.83 -3.11 4.42
CA ARG A 211 11.54 -1.83 4.21
C ARG A 211 11.31 -1.20 2.84
N ASP A 212 10.20 -1.56 2.21
CA ASP A 212 9.74 -1.02 0.93
C ASP A 212 8.25 -0.66 0.99
N GLU A 213 7.47 -0.80 -0.06
CA GLU A 213 6.07 -0.35 -0.04
C GLU A 213 5.23 -1.09 1.01
N CYS A 214 4.43 -0.35 1.80
CA CYS A 214 3.33 -0.92 2.58
C CYS A 214 2.16 -1.22 1.63
N VAL A 215 1.57 -0.18 1.03
CA VAL A 215 0.66 -0.28 -0.12
C VAL A 215 1.10 0.68 -1.23
N SER A 216 1.25 0.17 -2.45
CA SER A 216 1.65 0.95 -3.62
C SER A 216 0.59 0.92 -4.72
N VAL A 217 0.19 2.11 -5.17
CA VAL A 217 -0.62 2.31 -6.36
C VAL A 217 0.29 2.41 -7.57
N LYS A 218 0.15 1.47 -8.49
CA LYS A 218 0.87 1.41 -9.76
C LYS A 218 -0.03 1.87 -10.91
N SER A 219 0.58 2.16 -12.05
CA SER A 219 -0.14 2.64 -13.24
C SER A 219 -0.46 1.49 -14.21
N PRO A 220 -1.64 1.50 -14.86
CA PRO A 220 -2.75 2.42 -14.64
C PRO A 220 -3.56 2.09 -13.36
N SER A 221 -4.07 3.12 -12.68
CA SER A 221 -5.03 2.92 -11.58
C SER A 221 -6.12 3.99 -11.56
N ASN A 222 -7.35 3.62 -11.22
CA ASN A 222 -8.45 4.58 -11.12
C ASN A 222 -9.45 4.16 -10.04
N HIS A 223 -10.00 5.08 -9.26
CA HIS A 223 -11.05 4.77 -8.26
C HIS A 223 -10.58 3.77 -7.20
N ALA A 224 -9.81 4.27 -6.23
CA ALA A 224 -9.29 3.47 -5.14
C ALA A 224 -9.64 4.09 -3.78
N LEU A 225 -10.03 3.24 -2.84
CA LEU A 225 -10.09 3.57 -1.42
C LEU A 225 -9.06 2.74 -0.68
N ILE A 226 -8.16 3.39 0.05
CA ILE A 226 -7.12 2.72 0.83
C ILE A 226 -7.21 3.25 2.27
N GLU A 227 -7.49 2.41 3.25
CA GLU A 227 -7.68 2.91 4.61
C GLU A 227 -7.28 1.99 5.74
N ASN A 228 -7.12 2.54 6.94
CA ASN A 228 -6.88 1.76 8.15
C ASN A 228 -5.64 0.86 8.05
N LEU A 229 -4.51 1.42 7.64
CA LEU A 229 -3.26 0.67 7.50
C LEU A 229 -2.32 0.89 8.69
N VAL A 230 -1.59 -0.16 9.04
CA VAL A 230 -0.46 -0.11 9.97
C VAL A 230 0.82 -0.48 9.23
N CYS A 231 1.56 0.55 8.84
CA CYS A 231 2.85 0.43 8.16
C CYS A 231 3.97 0.46 9.21
N ASN A 232 4.34 -0.71 9.71
CA ASN A 232 5.21 -0.93 10.87
C ASN A 232 6.63 -1.28 10.41
N GLN A 233 7.53 -0.30 10.37
CA GLN A 233 8.87 -0.29 9.73
C GLN A 233 8.89 -0.20 8.20
N ALA A 234 7.73 -0.27 7.54
CA ALA A 234 7.66 -0.28 6.09
C ALA A 234 8.34 0.93 5.44
N GLY A 235 8.92 0.74 4.26
CA GLY A 235 9.56 1.82 3.49
C GLY A 235 8.62 2.98 3.21
N SER A 236 7.58 2.82 2.40
CA SER A 236 6.59 3.89 2.20
C SER A 236 5.25 3.49 2.84
N GLY A 237 4.59 4.41 3.54
CA GLY A 237 3.22 4.19 4.03
C GLY A 237 2.25 3.99 2.88
N ILE A 238 2.00 5.04 2.11
CA ILE A 238 1.33 4.93 0.81
C ILE A 238 2.27 5.46 -0.26
N SER A 239 2.40 4.73 -1.38
CA SER A 239 3.11 5.24 -2.53
C SER A 239 2.30 5.21 -3.82
N ILE A 240 2.60 6.16 -4.71
CA ILE A 240 2.15 6.18 -6.10
C ILE A 240 3.41 6.10 -6.97
N GLY A 241 3.53 5.04 -7.76
CA GLY A 241 4.60 4.86 -8.74
C GLY A 241 5.54 3.66 -8.51
N SER A 242 6.73 3.64 -9.10
CA SER A 242 7.29 4.70 -9.92
C SER A 242 6.63 4.86 -11.27
N LEU A 243 6.54 6.12 -11.72
CA LEU A 243 5.85 6.50 -12.96
C LEU A 243 6.82 7.08 -13.97
N ASN A 244 6.65 6.69 -15.23
CA ASN A 244 7.38 7.24 -16.36
C ASN A 244 6.40 7.52 -17.52
N VAL A 245 6.58 6.87 -18.66
CA VAL A 245 5.75 7.06 -19.86
C VAL A 245 4.36 6.45 -19.68
N SER A 246 3.34 7.15 -20.18
CA SER A 246 1.94 6.71 -20.18
C SER A 246 1.36 6.45 -18.79
N ALA A 247 1.78 7.22 -17.79
CA ALA A 247 1.18 7.17 -16.47
C ALA A 247 -0.30 7.58 -16.52
N SER A 248 -1.17 6.81 -15.88
CA SER A 248 -2.60 7.12 -15.82
C SER A 248 -3.14 6.71 -14.47
N ILE A 249 -3.06 7.64 -13.51
CA ILE A 249 -3.56 7.44 -12.15
C ILE A 249 -4.57 8.54 -11.81
N ALA A 250 -5.77 8.15 -11.39
CA ALA A 250 -6.80 9.10 -11.00
C ALA A 250 -7.65 8.60 -9.82
N ASN A 251 -8.29 9.52 -9.11
CA ASN A 251 -9.37 9.23 -8.16
C ASN A 251 -8.94 8.23 -7.06
N ILE A 252 -7.87 8.58 -6.34
CA ILE A 252 -7.31 7.77 -5.26
C ILE A 252 -7.55 8.48 -3.93
N HIS A 253 -8.18 7.80 -2.98
CA HIS A 253 -8.34 8.31 -1.61
C HIS A 253 -7.68 7.34 -0.64
N ALA A 254 -6.64 7.81 0.04
CA ALA A 254 -6.02 7.10 1.15
C ALA A 254 -6.35 7.80 2.46
N ARG A 255 -6.78 7.07 3.49
CA ARG A 255 -7.06 7.67 4.80
C ARG A 255 -6.78 6.77 6.00
N ASN A 256 -6.57 7.38 7.17
CA ASN A 256 -6.38 6.67 8.43
C ASN A 256 -5.14 5.73 8.37
N ILE A 257 -3.98 6.30 8.05
CA ILE A 257 -2.74 5.56 7.82
C ILE A 257 -1.74 5.82 8.96
N ASN A 258 -1.28 4.74 9.57
CA ASN A 258 -0.34 4.76 10.68
C ASN A 258 1.02 4.30 10.19
N ILE A 259 2.06 5.12 10.37
CA ILE A 259 3.42 4.80 9.93
C ILE A 259 4.34 4.83 11.15
N ILE A 260 5.00 3.72 11.44
CA ILE A 260 5.95 3.60 12.55
C ILE A 260 7.32 3.32 11.96
N GLN A 261 8.23 4.28 12.11
CA GLN A 261 9.62 4.22 11.64
C GLN A 261 9.79 3.86 10.16
N GLY A 262 8.87 4.31 9.31
CA GLY A 262 8.97 4.09 7.88
C GLY A 262 10.02 4.97 7.20
N ASN A 263 10.27 4.76 5.91
CA ASN A 263 11.07 5.71 5.12
C ASN A 263 10.26 6.95 4.75
N ASN A 264 9.04 6.82 4.22
CA ASN A 264 8.19 7.94 3.82
C ASN A 264 6.79 7.79 4.43
N ILE A 265 6.20 8.88 4.92
CA ILE A 265 4.79 8.87 5.36
C ILE A 265 3.88 8.61 4.15
N ALA A 266 4.11 9.35 3.08
CA ALA A 266 3.46 9.18 1.78
C ALA A 266 4.44 9.57 0.67
N PHE A 267 4.39 8.89 -0.48
CA PHE A 267 5.38 9.08 -1.55
C PHE A 267 4.79 9.02 -2.96
N ILE A 268 4.82 10.12 -3.71
CA ILE A 268 4.53 10.14 -5.15
C ILE A 268 5.86 10.25 -5.90
N LYS A 269 6.22 9.21 -6.67
CA LYS A 269 7.53 9.12 -7.32
C LYS A 269 7.42 8.94 -8.82
N THR A 270 8.00 9.87 -9.57
CA THR A 270 8.07 9.84 -11.03
C THR A 270 9.50 10.10 -11.51
N TYR A 271 9.75 9.85 -12.79
CA TYR A 271 11.03 10.13 -13.44
C TYR A 271 10.89 11.26 -14.48
N PRO A 272 12.00 11.96 -14.78
CA PRO A 272 12.13 12.73 -16.02
C PRO A 272 11.88 11.85 -17.26
N GLY A 273 11.35 12.46 -18.31
CA GLY A 273 10.95 11.76 -19.55
C GLY A 273 9.56 11.12 -19.49
N GLY A 274 8.84 11.27 -18.36
CA GLY A 274 7.51 10.72 -18.19
C GLY A 274 6.42 11.40 -19.02
N SER A 275 5.23 10.80 -19.04
CA SER A 275 4.05 11.37 -19.70
C SER A 275 2.76 10.84 -19.08
N GLY A 276 1.63 11.44 -19.42
CA GLY A 276 0.34 11.11 -18.80
C GLY A 276 0.10 11.90 -17.52
N HIS A 277 -0.64 11.35 -16.55
CA HIS A 277 -1.09 12.11 -15.38
C HIS A 277 -1.24 11.30 -14.09
N VAL A 278 -1.13 12.02 -12.97
CA VAL A 278 -1.65 11.68 -11.65
C VAL A 278 -2.60 12.80 -11.23
N THR A 279 -3.88 12.50 -11.05
CA THR A 279 -4.88 13.53 -10.71
C THR A 279 -5.92 13.07 -9.70
N ASN A 280 -6.56 14.01 -9.01
CA ASN A 280 -7.61 13.74 -8.02
C ASN A 280 -7.16 12.74 -6.94
N ILE A 281 -6.09 13.10 -6.24
CA ILE A 281 -5.54 12.30 -5.14
C ILE A 281 -5.88 12.98 -3.82
N THR A 282 -6.45 12.25 -2.88
CA THR A 282 -6.69 12.73 -1.52
C THR A 282 -6.03 11.79 -0.53
N PHE A 283 -5.01 12.27 0.17
CA PHE A 283 -4.44 11.60 1.33
C PHE A 283 -4.87 12.39 2.57
N GLU A 284 -5.59 11.76 3.48
CA GLU A 284 -6.01 12.41 4.72
C GLU A 284 -5.86 11.54 5.96
N ASN A 285 -5.67 12.14 7.13
CA ASN A 285 -5.50 11.39 8.38
C ASN A 285 -4.29 10.44 8.30
N PHE A 286 -3.08 11.01 8.24
CA PHE A 286 -1.80 10.29 8.27
C PHE A 286 -0.99 10.65 9.51
N ARG A 287 -0.43 9.65 10.20
CA ARG A 287 0.25 9.88 11.47
C ARG A 287 1.45 8.99 11.55
N SER A 288 2.53 9.63 11.93
CA SER A 288 3.85 9.07 11.84
C SER A 288 4.52 9.05 13.19
N LYS A 289 5.29 8.01 13.45
CA LYS A 289 6.28 7.94 14.51
C LYS A 289 7.65 7.77 13.88
N ALA A 290 8.49 8.80 13.91
CA ALA A 290 9.89 8.76 13.51
C ALA A 290 10.15 8.19 12.10
N SER A 291 9.31 8.52 11.12
CA SER A 291 9.60 8.20 9.70
C SER A 291 10.81 8.97 9.19
N LEU A 292 11.53 8.46 8.18
CA LEU A 292 12.71 9.16 7.67
C LEU A 292 12.34 10.46 6.96
N TYR A 293 11.37 10.42 6.04
CA TYR A 293 10.77 11.53 5.31
C TYR A 293 9.29 11.66 5.68
N GLY A 294 8.74 12.86 5.53
CA GLY A 294 7.31 13.09 5.66
C GLY A 294 6.54 12.78 4.36
N LEU A 295 5.82 13.78 3.88
CA LEU A 295 5.19 13.78 2.56
C LEU A 295 6.26 14.08 1.50
N ASP A 296 6.41 13.14 0.57
CA ASP A 296 7.40 13.19 -0.50
C ASP A 296 6.70 13.17 -1.87
N ILE A 297 6.90 14.22 -2.66
CA ILE A 297 6.61 14.25 -4.09
C ILE A 297 7.96 14.46 -4.76
N ASN A 298 8.40 13.49 -5.56
CA ASN A 298 9.69 13.56 -6.22
C ASN A 298 9.58 13.13 -7.68
N GLN A 299 9.54 14.11 -8.58
CA GLN A 299 9.54 13.86 -10.03
C GLN A 299 10.92 13.61 -10.62
N TYR A 300 11.95 13.58 -9.77
CA TYR A 300 13.35 13.33 -10.11
C TYR A 300 13.88 12.07 -9.40
N TRP A 301 12.98 11.14 -9.04
CA TRP A 301 13.35 9.99 -8.22
C TRP A 301 14.41 9.14 -8.92
N GLN A 302 15.58 8.94 -8.29
CA GLN A 302 16.74 8.19 -8.83
C GLN A 302 17.38 8.72 -10.14
N ASN A 303 16.70 9.60 -10.89
CA ASN A 303 17.16 10.15 -12.18
C ASN A 303 17.33 11.68 -12.09
N THR A 304 17.85 12.19 -10.98
CA THR A 304 17.90 13.64 -10.69
C THR A 304 18.80 14.44 -11.63
N PHE A 305 19.71 13.78 -12.34
CA PHE A 305 20.65 14.42 -13.27
C PHE A 305 20.32 14.19 -14.75
N GLU A 306 19.23 13.46 -15.04
CA GLU A 306 18.81 13.21 -16.41
C GLU A 306 18.07 14.43 -16.98
N PRO A 307 18.29 14.80 -18.26
CA PRO A 307 17.55 15.89 -18.88
C PRO A 307 16.04 15.62 -18.91
N ASP A 308 15.27 16.67 -18.65
CA ASP A 308 13.83 16.61 -18.79
C ASP A 308 13.44 16.53 -20.28
N THR A 309 12.90 15.38 -20.69
CA THR A 309 12.34 15.15 -22.04
C THR A 309 10.81 15.03 -22.03
N GLY A 310 10.22 15.14 -20.84
CA GLY A 310 8.79 14.98 -20.53
C GLY A 310 8.62 14.84 -19.02
N ALA A 311 7.39 14.98 -18.53
CA ALA A 311 7.05 14.66 -17.15
C ALA A 311 5.60 14.19 -17.03
N VAL A 312 5.34 13.37 -16.01
CA VAL A 312 3.97 13.03 -15.61
C VAL A 312 3.31 14.28 -15.03
N ALA A 313 2.15 14.67 -15.57
CA ALA A 313 1.43 15.83 -15.05
C ALA A 313 0.81 15.52 -13.68
N LEU A 314 1.06 16.39 -12.70
CA LEU A 314 0.51 16.25 -11.34
C LEU A 314 -0.54 17.34 -11.11
N SER A 315 -1.78 16.97 -10.80
CA SER A 315 -2.83 17.95 -10.51
C SER A 315 -3.84 17.49 -9.47
N ASN A 316 -4.53 18.42 -8.81
CA ASN A 316 -5.61 18.12 -7.86
C ASN A 316 -5.18 17.13 -6.77
N LEU A 317 -4.13 17.49 -6.02
CA LEU A 317 -3.57 16.67 -4.96
C LEU A 317 -3.91 17.30 -3.61
N VAL A 318 -4.55 16.56 -2.72
CA VAL A 318 -4.98 17.04 -1.40
C VAL A 318 -4.28 16.21 -0.33
N PHE A 319 -3.52 16.86 0.53
CA PHE A 319 -2.86 16.27 1.69
C PHE A 319 -3.38 16.96 2.95
N LYS A 320 -4.18 16.25 3.75
CA LYS A 320 -4.91 16.84 4.87
C LYS A 320 -4.69 16.07 6.17
N ASN A 321 -4.56 16.78 7.30
CA ASN A 321 -4.49 16.17 8.63
C ASN A 321 -3.36 15.15 8.76
N PHE A 322 -2.14 15.62 8.54
CA PHE A 322 -0.92 14.85 8.76
C PHE A 322 -0.34 15.24 10.12
N SER A 323 -0.01 14.28 10.97
CA SER A 323 0.48 14.55 12.33
C SER A 323 1.58 13.59 12.77
N GLY A 324 2.21 13.87 13.91
CA GLY A 324 3.26 13.00 14.48
C GLY A 324 4.66 13.45 14.09
N SER A 325 5.56 12.56 13.71
CA SER A 325 6.99 12.89 13.65
C SER A 325 7.80 12.27 12.52
N VAL A 326 8.89 12.95 12.18
CA VAL A 326 10.02 12.43 11.40
C VAL A 326 11.26 12.28 12.29
N ALA A 327 12.16 11.36 11.95
CA ALA A 327 13.35 11.06 12.75
C ALA A 327 14.33 12.25 12.83
N ASP A 328 14.66 12.87 11.69
CA ASP A 328 15.56 14.02 11.60
C ASP A 328 15.15 14.93 10.44
N GLY A 329 14.28 15.90 10.76
CA GLY A 329 13.70 16.83 9.80
C GLY A 329 14.69 17.80 9.17
N SER A 330 15.91 17.92 9.71
CA SER A 330 16.98 18.73 9.10
C SER A 330 17.65 18.02 7.93
N LYS A 331 17.68 16.68 7.96
CA LYS A 331 18.21 15.84 6.88
C LYS A 331 17.12 15.46 5.88
N ARG A 332 15.92 15.17 6.37
CA ARG A 332 14.81 14.61 5.60
C ARG A 332 13.50 15.23 6.07
N PRO A 333 12.97 16.21 5.33
CA PRO A 333 11.93 17.07 5.87
C PRO A 333 10.55 16.42 5.92
N PRO A 334 9.65 16.99 6.74
CA PRO A 334 8.23 16.70 6.66
C PRO A 334 7.60 17.00 5.30
N LEU A 335 8.05 18.05 4.61
CA LEU A 335 7.63 18.37 3.25
C LEU A 335 8.83 18.35 2.30
N PHE A 336 8.88 17.33 1.44
CA PHE A 336 9.77 17.26 0.29
C PHE A 336 8.91 17.23 -0.97
N LEU A 337 8.59 18.40 -1.53
CA LEU A 337 7.65 18.52 -2.65
C LEU A 337 8.39 19.11 -3.86
N VAL A 338 8.88 18.25 -4.74
CA VAL A 338 9.70 18.61 -5.90
C VAL A 338 9.01 18.13 -7.18
N ALA A 339 8.35 19.07 -7.86
CA ALA A 339 7.81 18.86 -9.19
C ALA A 339 8.83 19.22 -10.28
N ASN A 340 8.60 18.68 -11.47
CA ASN A 340 9.46 18.81 -12.63
C ASN A 340 9.49 20.25 -13.18
N ASP A 341 10.58 20.64 -13.84
CA ASP A 341 10.76 21.96 -14.44
C ASP A 341 9.95 22.17 -15.72
N LEU A 342 9.50 21.10 -16.40
CA LEU A 342 8.64 21.17 -17.59
C LEU A 342 7.15 21.07 -17.27
N SER A 343 6.79 20.32 -16.22
CA SER A 343 5.39 20.10 -15.82
C SER A 343 5.26 20.35 -14.33
N PHE A 344 4.76 21.53 -13.99
CA PHE A 344 4.55 21.92 -12.60
C PHE A 344 3.36 21.17 -11.98
N ALA A 345 3.43 20.90 -10.68
CA ALA A 345 2.29 20.35 -9.96
C ALA A 345 1.29 21.47 -9.65
N THR A 346 0.01 21.27 -9.96
CA THR A 346 -1.02 22.31 -9.84
C THR A 346 -2.21 21.87 -8.98
N ASN A 347 -2.90 22.82 -8.37
CA ASN A 347 -3.98 22.55 -7.42
C ASN A 347 -3.56 21.56 -6.31
N VAL A 348 -2.39 21.80 -5.72
CA VAL A 348 -1.87 21.02 -4.60
C VAL A 348 -2.26 21.70 -3.29
N THR A 349 -2.96 20.99 -2.41
CA THR A 349 -3.38 21.47 -1.10
C THR A 349 -2.63 20.74 0.01
N VAL A 350 -1.98 21.46 0.91
CA VAL A 350 -1.39 20.93 2.14
C VAL A 350 -2.04 21.64 3.34
N GLN A 351 -2.83 20.90 4.12
CA GLN A 351 -3.65 21.44 5.18
C GLN A 351 -3.61 20.58 6.46
N ASP A 352 -3.73 21.22 7.61
CA ASP A 352 -3.73 20.62 8.94
C ASP A 352 -2.49 19.75 9.16
N PHE A 353 -1.30 20.32 8.90
CA PHE A 353 -0.04 19.58 8.88
C PHE A 353 0.80 19.85 10.14
N SER A 354 0.97 18.85 11.00
CA SER A 354 1.60 18.95 12.32
C SER A 354 2.68 17.88 12.55
N VAL A 355 3.52 17.63 11.55
CA VAL A 355 4.65 16.68 11.68
C VAL A 355 5.91 17.41 12.16
N TRP A 356 6.61 16.90 13.17
CA TRP A 356 7.83 17.54 13.68
C TRP A 356 9.01 16.58 13.80
N THR A 357 10.21 17.12 13.97
CA THR A 357 11.43 16.32 14.12
C THR A 357 11.56 15.76 15.54
N GLU A 358 12.04 14.51 15.68
CA GLU A 358 12.43 13.94 16.97
C GLU A 358 13.89 14.22 17.33
N SER A 359 14.72 14.52 16.34
CA SER A 359 16.12 14.91 16.50
C SER A 359 16.34 16.37 16.13
N GLY A 360 17.12 17.10 16.93
CA GLY A 360 17.37 18.52 16.73
C GLY A 360 16.13 19.39 17.00
N THR A 361 16.18 20.64 16.53
CA THR A 361 15.17 21.67 16.86
C THR A 361 14.61 22.37 15.62
N SER A 362 14.86 21.84 14.43
CA SER A 362 14.42 22.45 13.18
C SER A 362 14.13 21.43 12.10
N VAL A 363 13.26 21.79 11.17
CA VAL A 363 13.04 21.06 9.91
C VAL A 363 13.37 21.94 8.70
N ILE A 364 13.81 21.33 7.60
CA ILE A 364 14.25 22.04 6.38
C ILE A 364 13.40 21.58 5.20
N ASN A 365 12.19 22.14 5.08
CA ASN A 365 11.25 21.80 4.01
C ASN A 365 11.79 22.25 2.64
N LYS A 366 11.54 21.44 1.61
CA LYS A 366 11.97 21.69 0.23
C LYS A 366 10.76 21.68 -0.69
N ILE A 367 10.49 22.81 -1.33
CA ILE A 367 9.34 22.98 -2.22
C ILE A 367 9.83 23.55 -3.55
N SER A 368 9.54 22.87 -4.66
CA SER A 368 9.91 23.29 -6.01
C SER A 368 8.76 23.04 -6.97
N ASN A 369 8.37 24.07 -7.72
CA ASN A 369 7.36 24.01 -8.79
C ASN A 369 5.98 23.45 -8.36
N ILE A 370 5.61 23.64 -7.10
CA ILE A 370 4.31 23.25 -6.54
C ILE A 370 3.37 24.46 -6.50
N PHE A 371 2.18 24.36 -7.07
CA PHE A 371 1.20 25.45 -7.08
C PHE A 371 -0.12 25.02 -6.45
N GLY A 372 -0.65 25.85 -5.54
CA GLY A 372 -1.91 25.59 -4.85
C GLY A 372 -2.01 26.31 -3.50
N HIS A 373 -2.38 25.59 -2.44
CA HIS A 373 -2.71 26.14 -1.14
C HIS A 373 -1.95 25.46 0.01
N GLY A 374 -1.46 26.24 0.97
CA GLY A 374 -0.88 25.77 2.22
C GLY A 374 -1.46 26.50 3.43
N ASP A 375 -1.58 25.81 4.56
CA ASP A 375 -2.24 26.28 5.80
C ASP A 375 -1.37 27.13 6.74
N ASN A 376 -0.12 27.38 6.38
CA ASN A 376 0.90 28.09 7.18
C ASN A 376 1.54 27.32 8.34
N SER A 377 1.29 26.03 8.47
CA SER A 377 1.88 25.20 9.54
C SER A 377 3.43 25.21 9.56
N TYR A 378 4.06 25.54 8.43
CA TYR A 378 5.52 25.67 8.28
C TYR A 378 5.97 27.06 7.80
N GLY A 379 5.24 28.11 8.17
CA GLY A 379 5.45 29.47 7.67
C GLY A 379 4.55 29.78 6.47
N GLN A 380 4.70 30.96 5.86
CA GLN A 380 3.73 31.47 4.87
C GLN A 380 3.41 30.44 3.75
N ALA A 381 2.13 30.02 3.70
CA ALA A 381 1.55 29.04 2.79
C ALA A 381 2.34 27.72 2.67
N ASN A 382 3.11 27.32 3.70
CA ASN A 382 4.03 26.17 3.66
C ASN A 382 5.07 26.23 2.54
N GLY A 383 5.28 27.41 1.94
CA GLY A 383 6.12 27.58 0.76
C GLY A 383 5.45 27.29 -0.58
N ILE A 384 4.16 26.93 -0.59
CA ILE A 384 3.40 26.65 -1.80
C ILE A 384 2.90 27.97 -2.38
N LYS A 385 3.19 28.21 -3.67
CA LYS A 385 2.72 29.41 -4.36
C LYS A 385 1.28 29.24 -4.87
N SER A 386 0.41 30.20 -4.58
CA SER A 386 -0.92 30.28 -5.19
C SER A 386 -0.85 30.93 -6.57
N LEU A 387 -1.77 30.55 -7.47
CA LEU A 387 -1.97 31.21 -8.76
C LEU A 387 -3.24 32.05 -8.72
N SER A 388 -3.17 33.27 -9.22
CA SER A 388 -4.36 34.10 -9.47
C SER A 388 -5.12 33.58 -10.69
N SER A 389 -6.40 33.92 -10.81
CA SER A 389 -7.19 33.57 -12.01
C SER A 389 -6.50 34.04 -13.30
N GLY A 390 -6.21 33.11 -14.21
CA GLY A 390 -5.52 33.39 -15.48
C GLY A 390 -4.01 33.60 -15.40
N GLN A 391 -3.40 33.49 -14.21
CA GLN A 391 -1.95 33.60 -14.04
C GLN A 391 -1.26 32.32 -14.53
N ALA A 392 -0.27 32.47 -15.42
CA ALA A 392 0.60 31.37 -15.79
C ALA A 392 1.61 31.09 -14.65
N PRO A 393 1.86 29.81 -14.30
CA PRO A 393 2.88 29.47 -13.32
C PRO A 393 4.29 29.73 -13.85
N THR A 394 5.21 30.08 -12.95
CA THR A 394 6.63 30.32 -13.25
C THR A 394 7.49 29.50 -12.30
N ALA A 395 8.51 28.81 -12.83
CA ALA A 395 9.38 27.94 -12.05
C ALA A 395 9.92 28.64 -10.78
N TYR A 396 10.02 27.87 -9.70
CA TYR A 396 10.62 28.33 -8.47
C TYR A 396 11.11 27.16 -7.63
N THR A 397 12.15 27.43 -6.85
CA THR A 397 12.61 26.55 -5.79
C THR A 397 12.71 27.33 -4.50
N SER A 398 12.38 26.68 -3.41
CA SER A 398 12.36 27.29 -2.09
C SER A 398 12.75 26.27 -1.02
N THR A 399 13.47 26.76 -0.01
CA THR A 399 13.87 25.99 1.16
C THR A 399 13.48 26.77 2.39
N TYR A 400 12.77 26.13 3.31
CA TYR A 400 12.23 26.76 4.51
C TYR A 400 12.78 26.06 5.74
N THR A 401 13.59 26.78 6.50
CA THR A 401 14.01 26.35 7.84
C THR A 401 12.94 26.75 8.83
N VAL A 402 12.26 25.77 9.40
CA VAL A 402 11.26 25.98 10.46
C VAL A 402 11.92 25.61 11.78
N THR A 403 11.97 26.57 12.71
CA THR A 403 12.59 26.42 14.03
C THR A 403 11.55 26.41 15.17
N ALA A 404 10.29 26.69 14.85
CA ALA A 404 9.18 26.61 15.79
C ALA A 404 8.42 25.31 15.59
N THR A 405 8.23 24.57 16.67
CA THR A 405 7.39 23.37 16.68
C THR A 405 5.92 23.72 16.35
N PRO A 406 5.19 22.90 15.57
CA PRO A 406 3.77 23.12 15.31
C PRO A 406 2.96 23.26 16.61
N THR A 407 1.99 24.17 16.60
CA THR A 407 1.14 24.45 17.77
C THR A 407 0.45 23.18 18.26
N GLY A 408 0.57 22.89 19.56
CA GLY A 408 -0.07 21.72 20.17
C GLY A 408 0.58 20.37 19.86
N TRP A 409 1.68 20.36 19.09
CA TRP A 409 2.40 19.12 18.81
C TRP A 409 2.95 18.47 20.07
N LYS A 410 2.81 17.15 20.14
CA LYS A 410 3.44 16.30 21.13
C LYS A 410 4.11 15.14 20.41
N ALA A 411 5.31 14.78 20.84
CA ALA A 411 6.00 13.62 20.31
C ALA A 411 5.11 12.37 20.51
N PRO A 412 4.79 11.63 19.44
CA PRO A 412 4.01 10.40 19.57
C PRO A 412 4.82 9.36 20.37
N SER A 413 4.14 8.60 21.22
CA SER A 413 4.72 7.46 21.92
C SER A 413 4.93 6.28 20.98
N PHE A 414 5.91 5.42 21.29
CA PHE A 414 6.00 4.13 20.62
C PHE A 414 4.89 3.20 21.11
N PRO A 415 4.09 2.61 20.21
CA PRO A 415 3.17 1.55 20.60
C PRO A 415 3.94 0.34 21.13
N THR A 416 3.47 -0.28 22.22
CA THR A 416 4.14 -1.44 22.83
C THR A 416 4.16 -2.69 21.93
N TRP A 417 3.29 -2.72 20.93
CA TRP A 417 3.19 -3.79 19.92
C TRP A 417 3.98 -3.49 18.65
N ALA A 418 4.61 -2.32 18.52
CA ALA A 418 5.40 -1.96 17.34
C ALA A 418 6.55 -2.95 17.13
N ALA A 419 6.91 -3.19 15.86
CA ALA A 419 8.07 -4.00 15.55
C ALA A 419 9.33 -3.29 16.04
N ALA A 420 10.33 -4.07 16.43
CA ALA A 420 11.63 -3.52 16.80
C ALA A 420 12.18 -2.62 15.68
N SER A 421 12.92 -1.56 16.04
CA SER A 421 13.52 -0.63 15.07
C SER A 421 14.51 -1.28 14.10
N THR A 422 14.96 -2.50 14.39
CA THR A 422 15.79 -3.32 13.51
C THR A 422 14.98 -4.07 12.43
N GLY A 423 13.65 -4.04 12.48
CA GLY A 423 12.77 -4.84 11.64
C GLY A 423 13.03 -6.34 11.77
N TYR A 424 12.59 -7.12 10.77
CA TYR A 424 12.97 -8.53 10.65
C TYR A 424 14.31 -8.68 9.92
N GLY A 425 15.10 -9.67 10.35
CA GLY A 425 16.42 -9.96 9.78
C GLY A 425 16.37 -10.35 8.29
N THR A 426 17.55 -10.35 7.65
CA THR A 426 17.70 -10.61 6.21
C THR A 426 18.30 -11.98 5.91
N ASP A 427 18.82 -12.71 6.88
CA ASP A 427 19.62 -13.93 6.66
C ASP A 427 19.05 -15.18 7.35
N VAL A 428 17.99 -15.02 8.13
CA VAL A 428 17.30 -16.09 8.86
C VAL A 428 15.78 -16.08 8.56
N PRO A 429 15.07 -17.20 8.78
CA PRO A 429 13.62 -17.25 8.61
C PRO A 429 12.87 -16.21 9.46
N ILE A 430 11.87 -15.56 8.87
CA ILE A 430 10.97 -14.65 9.58
C ILE A 430 9.85 -15.45 10.27
N PRO A 431 9.55 -15.22 11.56
CA PRO A 431 8.51 -15.97 12.25
C PRO A 431 7.11 -15.71 11.69
N VAL A 432 6.34 -16.79 11.50
CA VAL A 432 5.00 -16.73 10.91
C VAL A 432 3.96 -16.21 11.89
N TYR A 433 3.88 -16.80 13.08
CA TYR A 433 2.80 -16.54 14.05
C TYR A 433 3.24 -15.69 15.26
N THR A 434 4.47 -15.15 15.25
CA THR A 434 4.99 -14.31 16.33
C THR A 434 5.61 -13.03 15.78
N PRO A 435 5.16 -11.83 16.19
CA PRO A 435 4.02 -11.58 17.09
C PRO A 435 2.70 -12.13 16.52
N ALA A 436 1.63 -12.14 17.31
CA ALA A 436 0.32 -12.49 16.77
C ALA A 436 -0.08 -11.51 15.65
N ALA A 437 -0.80 -11.98 14.64
CA ALA A 437 -1.39 -11.10 13.63
C ALA A 437 -2.25 -10.02 14.30
N LEU A 438 -2.11 -8.78 13.82
CA LEU A 438 -2.87 -7.63 14.30
C LEU A 438 -4.34 -7.79 13.97
N TRP A 439 -4.59 -8.18 12.73
CA TRP A 439 -5.90 -8.43 12.16
C TRP A 439 -6.24 -9.90 12.32
N LYS A 440 -7.41 -10.18 12.86
CA LYS A 440 -7.95 -11.53 13.06
C LYS A 440 -9.42 -11.50 12.64
N PRO A 441 -10.04 -12.61 12.23
CA PRO A 441 -11.47 -12.65 11.88
C PRO A 441 -12.42 -12.21 13.01
N SER A 442 -11.94 -12.22 14.27
CA SER A 442 -12.61 -11.65 15.44
C SER A 442 -11.56 -10.99 16.33
N GLY A 443 -11.50 -9.66 16.36
CA GLY A 443 -10.42 -8.92 17.03
C GLY A 443 -10.80 -7.52 17.50
N ASP A 444 -9.91 -6.95 18.30
CA ASP A 444 -10.03 -5.59 18.85
C ASP A 444 -9.46 -4.57 17.86
N TYR A 445 -10.07 -4.46 16.69
CA TYR A 445 -9.56 -3.63 15.60
C TYR A 445 -9.34 -2.16 16.04
N ASP A 446 -10.19 -1.67 16.95
CA ASP A 446 -10.12 -0.36 17.61
C ASP A 446 -8.80 -0.03 18.30
N LYS A 447 -8.02 -1.04 18.70
CA LYS A 447 -6.74 -0.82 19.41
C LYS A 447 -5.60 -0.38 18.48
N HIS A 448 -5.74 -0.59 17.18
CA HIS A 448 -4.67 -0.35 16.21
C HIS A 448 -5.04 0.70 15.15
N TYR A 449 -6.25 1.25 15.26
CA TYR A 449 -6.75 2.30 14.38
C TYR A 449 -6.09 3.66 14.60
N TRP A 450 -6.28 4.49 13.58
CA TRP A 450 -6.07 5.92 13.64
C TRP A 450 -6.52 6.52 14.98
N GLY A 451 -5.58 7.13 15.72
CA GLY A 451 -5.87 7.81 16.99
C GLY A 451 -5.63 6.99 18.28
N SER A 452 -5.32 5.68 18.19
CA SER A 452 -4.97 4.84 19.35
C SER A 452 -3.49 4.92 19.79
N PHE A 453 -2.70 5.67 19.03
CA PHE A 453 -1.29 6.03 19.26
C PHE A 453 -1.14 7.53 19.24
#